data_AF-A0A948QNU9-F1
#
_entry.id   AF-A0A948QNU9-F1
#
_cell.length_a   1.000
_cell.length_b   1.000
_cell.length_c   1.000
_cell.angle_alpha   90.00
_cell.angle_beta   90.00
_cell.angle_gamma   90.00
#
_symmetry.space_group_name_H-M   'P 1'
#
loop_
_entity.id
_entity.type
_entity.pdbx_description
1 polymer ?
#
loop_
_entity_poly.entity_id
_entity_poly.type
_entity_poly.pdbx_seq_one_letter_code
_entity_poly.pdbx_strand_id
1 'polypeptide(L)'
;CLSCNTCTKACPQDIEVMDYVQSIIQGDISKAANLSFDCLMCGLCALRCPAEITQFQSAILARRLFAKYIQPKAFHLSERLKEIQNGKFEQEMKKILSTGIDELKKLYNRREIEPEET
;
A
#
# COMPACT_ATOMS: atom_id res chain seq x y z
N CYS A 1 12.22 -12.07 19.81
CA CYS A 1 11.27 -11.05 20.34
C CYS A 1 11.16 -11.25 21.84
N LEU A 2 11.21 -10.19 22.65
CA LEU A 2 11.07 -10.26 24.12
C LEU A 2 9.67 -9.87 24.62
N SER A 3 8.71 -9.64 23.72
CA SER A 3 7.32 -9.27 24.04
C SER A 3 7.17 -8.06 24.98
N CYS A 4 8.10 -7.10 24.94
CA CYS A 4 8.07 -5.91 25.80
C CYS A 4 7.13 -4.79 25.31
N ASN A 5 6.56 -4.93 24.11
CA ASN A 5 5.63 -4.00 23.46
C ASN A 5 6.13 -2.55 23.23
N THR A 6 7.41 -2.26 23.45
CA THR A 6 7.97 -0.91 23.25
C THR A 6 7.92 -0.46 21.79
N CYS A 7 8.07 -1.40 20.85
CA CYS A 7 8.05 -1.13 19.41
C CYS A 7 6.68 -0.63 18.91
N THR A 8 5.58 -1.20 19.41
CA THR A 8 4.22 -0.74 19.11
C THR A 8 4.01 0.68 19.64
N LYS A 9 4.35 0.92 20.91
CA LYS A 9 4.23 2.25 21.54
C LYS A 9 5.08 3.33 20.87
N ALA A 10 6.16 2.93 20.18
CA ALA A 10 7.04 3.85 19.47
C ALA A 10 6.56 4.15 18.03
N CYS A 11 5.54 3.43 17.52
CA CYS A 11 5.09 3.60 16.15
C CYS A 11 4.21 4.84 16.02
N PRO A 12 4.58 5.84 15.19
CA PRO A 12 3.77 7.04 14.97
C PRO A 12 2.58 6.80 14.01
N GLN A 13 2.39 5.56 13.55
CA GLN A 13 1.27 5.14 12.70
C GLN A 13 0.34 4.21 13.47
N ASP A 14 0.50 4.10 14.79
CA ASP A 14 -0.29 3.22 15.67
C ASP A 14 -0.35 1.76 15.19
N ILE A 15 0.71 1.31 14.52
CA ILE A 15 0.83 -0.07 14.06
C ILE A 15 1.16 -0.96 15.25
N GLU A 16 0.46 -2.10 15.34
CA GLU A 16 0.76 -3.19 16.26
C GLU A 16 2.05 -3.92 15.83
N VAL A 17 3.19 -3.25 16.04
CA VAL A 17 4.51 -3.71 15.59
C VAL A 17 4.87 -5.07 16.20
N MET A 18 4.56 -5.25 17.47
CA MET A 18 4.81 -6.52 18.14
C MET A 18 4.04 -7.67 17.46
N ASP A 19 2.80 -7.44 17.03
CA ASP A 19 1.94 -8.47 16.45
C ASP A 19 2.41 -8.93 15.08
N TYR A 20 2.86 -8.02 14.21
CA TYR A 20 3.45 -8.46 12.94
C TYR A 20 4.78 -9.18 13.18
N VAL A 21 5.56 -8.80 14.19
CA VAL A 21 6.81 -9.53 14.54
C VAL A 21 6.50 -10.95 15.03
N GLN A 22 5.46 -11.13 15.84
CA GLN A 22 5.02 -12.47 16.26
C GLN A 22 4.49 -13.28 15.07
N SER A 23 3.76 -12.64 14.15
CA SER A 23 3.29 -13.29 12.91
C SER A 23 4.48 -13.76 12.05
N ILE A 24 5.56 -12.97 11.96
CA ILE A 24 6.80 -13.37 11.29
C ILE A 24 7.44 -14.58 11.99
N ILE A 25 7.52 -14.59 13.32
CA ILE A 25 8.08 -15.73 14.10
C ILE A 25 7.27 -17.01 13.86
N GLN A 26 5.94 -16.90 13.75
CA GLN A 26 5.05 -18.02 13.46
C GLN A 26 5.11 -18.49 11.99
N GLY A 27 5.75 -17.71 11.11
CA GLY A 27 5.78 -17.97 9.66
C GLY A 27 4.51 -17.54 8.92
N ASP A 28 3.59 -16.81 9.57
CA ASP A 28 2.40 -16.25 8.93
C ASP A 28 2.75 -14.97 8.16
N ILE A 29 3.25 -15.16 6.95
CA ILE A 29 3.68 -14.09 6.06
C ILE A 29 2.50 -13.19 5.63
N SER A 30 1.32 -13.77 5.42
CA SER A 30 0.13 -13.04 4.99
C SER A 30 -0.32 -12.06 6.06
N LYS A 31 -0.45 -12.53 7.30
CA LYS A 31 -0.84 -11.67 8.42
C LYS A 31 0.23 -10.62 8.72
N ALA A 32 1.50 -11.00 8.69
CA ALA A 32 2.60 -10.04 8.86
C ALA A 32 2.61 -8.95 7.79
N ALA A 33 2.33 -9.30 6.54
CA ALA A 33 2.26 -8.34 5.44
C ALA A 33 1.11 -7.35 5.61
N ASN A 34 -0.08 -7.84 5.98
CA ASN A 34 -1.27 -7.00 6.19
C ASN A 34 -1.11 -6.07 7.41
N LEU A 35 -0.68 -6.62 8.56
CA LEU A 35 -0.49 -5.82 9.78
C LEU A 35 0.59 -4.74 9.63
N SER A 36 1.54 -4.92 8.70
CA SER A 36 2.61 -3.96 8.46
C SER A 36 2.42 -3.12 7.20
N PHE A 37 1.24 -3.16 6.59
CA PHE A 37 0.99 -2.52 5.28
C PHE A 37 1.28 -1.02 5.30
N ASP A 38 0.79 -0.31 6.32
CA ASP A 38 0.95 1.15 6.48
C ASP A 38 2.33 1.56 7.04
N CYS A 39 3.26 0.63 7.18
CA CYS A 39 4.58 0.91 7.73
C CYS A 39 5.41 1.79 6.78
N LEU A 40 5.66 3.03 7.20
CA LEU A 40 6.52 4.00 6.49
C LEU A 40 8.03 3.75 6.65
N MET A 41 8.42 2.65 7.30
CA MET A 41 9.82 2.23 7.47
C MET A 41 10.75 3.25 8.17
N CYS A 42 10.21 4.08 9.08
CA CYS A 42 10.98 5.11 9.78
C CYS A 42 12.02 4.60 10.80
N GLY A 43 11.96 3.32 11.20
CA GLY A 43 12.95 2.69 12.08
C GLY A 43 12.83 2.99 13.58
N LEU A 44 11.85 3.78 14.03
CA LEU A 44 11.66 4.10 15.46
C LEU A 44 11.46 2.87 16.35
N CYS A 45 10.78 1.83 15.82
CA CYS A 45 10.60 0.56 16.51
C CYS A 45 11.93 -0.19 16.75
N ALA A 46 12.87 -0.09 15.82
CA ALA A 46 14.17 -0.74 15.92
C ALA A 46 15.07 -0.02 16.94
N LEU A 47 15.06 1.32 16.94
CA LEU A 47 15.80 2.13 17.92
C LEU A 47 15.43 1.81 19.37
N ARG A 48 14.17 1.43 19.63
CA ARG A 48 13.66 1.11 20.97
C ARG A 48 13.72 -0.38 21.29
N CYS A 49 14.28 -1.21 20.43
CA CYS A 49 14.29 -2.65 20.61
C CYS A 49 15.49 -3.12 21.43
N PRO A 50 15.30 -3.66 22.65
CA PRO A 50 16.40 -4.21 23.44
C PRO A 50 17.01 -5.48 22.85
N ALA A 51 16.30 -6.13 21.91
CA ALA A 51 16.76 -7.32 21.19
C ALA A 51 17.38 -6.99 19.82
N GLU A 52 17.61 -5.70 19.52
CA GLU A 52 18.26 -5.22 18.30
C GLU A 52 17.62 -5.72 17.00
N ILE A 53 16.30 -6.00 17.04
CA ILE A 53 15.55 -6.44 15.87
C ILE A 53 15.33 -5.25 14.95
N THR A 54 15.54 -5.44 13.65
CA THR A 54 15.20 -4.47 12.60
C THR A 54 13.78 -4.71 12.06
N GLN A 55 12.74 -4.45 12.88
CA GLN A 55 11.36 -4.88 12.61
C GLN A 55 10.83 -4.38 11.27
N PHE A 56 11.12 -3.14 10.90
CA PHE A 56 10.70 -2.57 9.61
C PHE A 56 11.32 -3.30 8.40
N GLN A 57 12.55 -3.83 8.53
CA GLN A 57 13.19 -4.64 7.50
C GLN A 57 12.59 -6.05 7.43
N SER A 58 12.26 -6.64 8.59
CA SER A 58 11.52 -7.91 8.64
C SER A 58 10.13 -7.77 8.01
N ALA A 59 9.45 -6.66 8.27
CA ALA A 59 8.13 -6.35 7.72
C ALA A 59 8.16 -6.17 6.19
N ILE A 60 9.11 -5.40 5.64
CA ILE A 60 9.22 -5.24 4.18
C ILE A 60 9.54 -6.57 3.49
N LEU A 61 10.32 -7.44 4.13
CA LEU A 61 10.54 -8.80 3.61
C LEU A 61 9.23 -9.57 3.54
N ALA A 62 8.43 -9.58 4.63
CA ALA A 62 7.12 -10.24 4.64
C ALA A 62 6.21 -9.69 3.54
N ARG A 63 6.11 -8.35 3.37
CA ARG A 63 5.32 -7.72 2.30
C ARG A 63 5.81 -8.11 0.90
N ARG A 64 7.13 -8.19 0.68
CA ARG A 64 7.70 -8.62 -0.61
C ARG A 64 7.41 -10.08 -0.91
N LEU A 65 7.53 -10.96 0.07
CA LEU A 65 7.18 -12.38 -0.08
C LEU A 65 5.69 -12.56 -0.37
N PHE A 66 4.84 -11.84 0.38
CA PHE A 66 3.40 -11.84 0.15
C PHE A 66 3.06 -11.37 -1.27
N ALA A 67 3.56 -10.20 -1.69
CA ALA A 67 3.28 -9.66 -3.02
C ALA A 67 3.80 -10.55 -4.16
N LYS A 68 4.93 -11.25 -3.97
CA LYS A 68 5.54 -12.07 -5.01
C LYS A 68 4.90 -13.46 -5.13
N TYR A 69 4.57 -14.09 -4.02
CA TYR A 69 4.25 -15.52 -3.97
C TYR A 69 2.84 -15.84 -3.50
N ILE A 70 2.17 -14.92 -2.78
CA ILE A 70 0.88 -15.20 -2.12
C ILE A 70 -0.25 -14.40 -2.77
N GLN A 71 -0.05 -13.10 -3.01
CA GLN A 71 -1.09 -12.21 -3.52
C GLN A 71 -1.52 -12.62 -4.94
N PRO A 72 -2.83 -12.82 -5.20
CA PRO A 72 -3.33 -13.07 -6.54
C PRO A 72 -3.09 -11.87 -7.45
N LYS A 73 -2.88 -12.13 -8.74
CA LYS A 73 -2.73 -11.06 -9.73
C LYS A 73 -4.05 -10.31 -9.90
N ALA A 74 -3.97 -8.98 -9.94
CA ALA A 74 -5.10 -8.12 -10.25
C ALA A 74 -5.57 -8.34 -11.71
N PHE A 75 -6.69 -9.03 -11.91
CA PHE A 75 -7.21 -9.33 -13.25
C PHE A 75 -7.60 -8.06 -14.02
N HIS A 76 -8.26 -7.12 -13.34
CA HIS A 76 -8.64 -5.82 -13.89
C HIS A 76 -7.44 -5.03 -14.44
N LEU A 77 -6.23 -5.20 -13.86
CA LEU A 77 -5.02 -4.56 -14.38
C LEU A 77 -4.67 -5.10 -15.77
N SER A 78 -4.79 -6.42 -15.97
CA SER A 78 -4.50 -7.03 -17.28
C SER A 78 -5.49 -6.60 -18.36
N GLU A 79 -6.77 -6.43 -18.00
CA GLU A 79 -7.78 -5.89 -18.90
C GLU A 79 -7.50 -4.43 -19.23
N ARG A 80 -7.19 -3.62 -18.21
CA ARG A 80 -6.88 -2.19 -18.41
C ARG A 80 -5.65 -1.98 -19.29
N LEU A 81 -4.63 -2.82 -19.16
CA LEU A 81 -3.45 -2.80 -20.04
C LEU A 81 -3.81 -3.08 -21.50
N LYS A 82 -4.71 -4.04 -21.77
CA LYS A 82 -5.22 -4.30 -23.13
C LYS A 82 -6.01 -3.12 -23.67
N GLU A 83 -6.87 -2.50 -22.86
CA GLU A 83 -7.62 -1.30 -23.26
C GLU A 83 -6.70 -0.15 -23.67
N ILE A 84 -5.63 0.08 -22.90
CA ILE A 84 -4.62 1.10 -23.19
C ILE A 84 -3.88 0.76 -24.50
N GLN A 85 -3.42 -0.48 -24.66
CA GLN A 85 -2.72 -0.92 -25.88
C GLN A 85 -3.59 -0.81 -27.14
N ASN A 86 -4.89 -1.06 -27.01
CA ASN A 86 -5.86 -0.92 -28.09
C ASN A 86 -6.29 0.53 -28.35
N GLY A 87 -5.74 1.50 -27.61
CA GLY A 87 -6.04 2.92 -27.78
C GLY A 87 -7.47 3.30 -27.38
N LYS A 88 -8.16 2.50 -26.55
CA LYS A 88 -9.57 2.70 -26.17
C LYS A 88 -9.87 4.13 -25.69
N PHE A 89 -8.91 4.75 -25.01
CA PHE A 89 -9.05 6.08 -24.42
C PHE A 89 -8.27 7.18 -25.16
N GLU A 90 -7.63 6.90 -26.30
CA GLU A 90 -6.79 7.90 -26.98
C GLU A 90 -7.58 9.12 -27.45
N GLN A 91 -8.75 8.92 -28.03
CA GLN A 91 -9.56 10.00 -28.57
C GLN A 91 -10.06 10.93 -27.46
N GLU A 92 -10.52 10.35 -26.36
CA GLU A 92 -10.97 11.07 -25.18
C GLU A 92 -9.82 11.85 -24.53
N MET A 93 -8.64 11.23 -24.39
CA MET A 93 -7.43 11.90 -23.90
C MET A 93 -6.99 13.05 -24.80
N LYS A 94 -6.99 12.87 -26.12
CA LYS A 94 -6.69 13.93 -27.09
C LYS A 94 -7.66 15.11 -26.96
N LYS A 95 -8.95 14.83 -26.76
CA LYS A 95 -9.97 15.87 -26.54
C LYS A 95 -9.69 16.66 -25.25
N ILE A 96 -9.38 15.98 -24.15
CA ILE A 96 -9.06 16.64 -22.88
C ILE A 96 -7.80 17.51 -23.03
N LEU A 97 -6.72 16.97 -23.61
CA LEU A 97 -5.45 17.68 -23.78
C LEU A 97 -5.54 18.91 -24.70
N SER A 98 -6.48 18.92 -25.64
CA SER A 98 -6.73 20.05 -26.55
C SER A 98 -7.75 21.06 -26.02
N THR A 99 -8.37 20.79 -24.87
CA THR A 99 -9.38 21.67 -24.27
C THR A 99 -8.71 22.84 -23.55
N GLY A 100 -9.23 24.06 -23.74
CA GLY A 100 -8.75 25.25 -23.04
C GLY A 100 -9.05 25.21 -21.53
N ILE A 101 -8.25 25.94 -20.75
CA ILE A 101 -8.32 25.95 -19.27
C ILE A 101 -9.73 26.24 -18.73
N ASP A 102 -10.46 27.18 -19.32
CA ASP A 102 -11.79 27.57 -18.83
C ASP A 102 -12.82 26.46 -19.02
N GLU A 103 -12.74 25.72 -20.12
CA GLU A 103 -13.65 24.60 -20.38
C GLU A 103 -13.24 23.36 -19.58
N LEU A 104 -11.93 23.13 -19.38
CA LEU A 104 -11.43 22.10 -18.47
C LEU A 104 -11.94 22.30 -17.04
N LYS A 105 -11.95 23.54 -16.51
CA LYS A 105 -12.52 23.85 -15.19
C LYS A 105 -14.00 23.47 -15.11
N LYS A 106 -14.78 23.77 -16.16
CA LYS A 106 -16.21 23.40 -16.19
C LYS A 106 -16.41 21.89 -16.22
N LEU A 107 -15.61 21.16 -17.00
CA LEU A 107 -15.64 19.70 -17.05
C LEU A 107 -15.28 19.09 -15.69
N TYR A 108 -14.22 19.59 -15.04
CA TYR A 108 -13.82 19.15 -13.71
C TYR A 108 -14.92 19.37 -12.68
N ASN A 109 -15.58 20.52 -12.69
CA ASN A 109 -16.65 20.84 -11.73
C ASN A 109 -17.94 20.04 -11.95
N ARG A 110 -18.19 19.58 -13.19
CA ARG A 110 -19.35 18.74 -13.54
C ARG A 110 -19.04 17.24 -13.50
N ARG A 111 -17.82 16.85 -13.13
CA ARG A 111 -17.47 15.44 -13.06
C ARG A 111 -18.36 14.74 -12.05
N GLU A 112 -18.74 13.51 -12.38
CA GLU A 112 -19.30 12.60 -11.39
C GLU A 112 -18.20 12.23 -10.40
N ILE A 113 -18.44 12.48 -9.12
CA ILE A 113 -17.51 12.10 -8.06
C ILE A 113 -17.85 10.65 -7.71
N GLU A 114 -16.84 9.78 -7.71
CA GLU A 114 -17.04 8.40 -7.25
C GLU A 114 -17.66 8.42 -5.84
N PRO A 115 -18.72 7.65 -5.59
CA PRO A 115 -19.35 7.63 -4.28
C PRO A 115 -18.32 7.24 -3.21
N GLU A 116 -18.35 7.92 -2.07
CA GLU A 116 -17.55 7.47 -0.92
C GLU A 116 -18.03 6.05 -0.56
N GLU A 117 -17.12 5.08 -0.63
CA GLU A 117 -17.38 3.73 -0.12
C GLU A 117 -17.57 3.83 1.41
N THR A 118 -18.82 4.01 1.85
CA THR A 118 -19.23 3.90 3.27
C THR A 118 -19.23 2.45 3.75
#